data_AF-A0A1Z4IJS7-F1
#
_entry.id   AF-A0A1Z4IJS7-F1
#
_cell.length_a   1.000
_cell.length_b   1.000
_cell.length_c   1.000
_cell.angle_alpha   90.00
_cell.angle_beta   90.00
_cell.angle_gamma   90.00
#
_symmetry.space_group_name_H-M   'P 1'
#
loop_
_entity.id
_entity.type
_entity.pdbx_description
1 polymer ?
#
loop_
_entity_poly.entity_id
_entity_poly.type
_entity_poly.pdbx_seq_one_letter_code
_entity_poly.pdbx_strand_id
1 'polypeptide(L)'
;MVCGIYQILNTVNGKSYIGQSRNIYRRWKQHTRGLDKPNVLEIGSYPLRYAFLKYELKEVVSTPGKTGLFDFKIIEECTEDKLLQREKFWINTIDPEYNCNIWTPARKKKEIDTEPKFWVQYHNYNALGYLPAEYIIDEDLGEEIDYDEALTGIATNKRSVLNTVGDTIFLIVGIGEKPKQYYLWSKFICEEINIIENDNSLSYSAFGSGHLLNSPQLLNSKEFNEFKKYCGNFGFGFMRIKESGEGSIYLDTLKEIAERFKPVKTKFSFSQYVKNFYTEVTRINPQEVSAYHKRGFAQHLAISLHPKDTVLLLWQICTTLVIFEPTNKVLNYEGNTLLVHTIDYYNPEDEKKFLNSCGLDEETFPINAIQGWVIVEKIFKYDEQSFAADKDLHLLGESLAKYQSDCGYEGYSAWGITVKDPLIFDVPIVDVFAPEDTYSEDFWEPETGADLADFLFALERPFKSE
;
A
#
# COMPACT_ATOMS: atom_id res chain seq x y z
N MET A 1 14.52 -17.27 9.01
CA MET A 1 13.27 -17.24 9.80
C MET A 1 13.41 -18.29 10.89
N VAL A 2 13.17 -17.95 12.16
CA VAL A 2 13.23 -18.91 13.28
C VAL A 2 11.91 -18.86 14.03
N CYS A 3 11.24 -20.01 14.16
CA CYS A 3 10.00 -20.18 14.90
C CYS A 3 10.30 -20.84 16.25
N GLY A 4 9.82 -20.26 17.35
CA GLY A 4 10.11 -20.79 18.67
C GLY A 4 9.88 -19.80 19.81
N ILE A 5 10.52 -20.12 20.93
CA ILE A 5 10.51 -19.35 22.17
C ILE A 5 11.86 -18.68 22.35
N TYR A 6 11.83 -17.41 22.77
CA TYR A 6 13.03 -16.62 23.03
C TYR A 6 12.99 -15.99 24.42
N GLN A 7 14.17 -15.61 24.89
CA GLN A 7 14.40 -14.85 26.11
C GLN A 7 15.12 -13.54 25.79
N ILE A 8 14.70 -12.45 26.42
CA ILE A 8 15.42 -11.18 26.45
C ILE A 8 15.82 -10.93 27.90
N LEU A 9 17.11 -11.08 28.20
CA LEU A 9 17.66 -10.99 29.55
C LEU A 9 18.33 -9.63 29.74
N ASN A 10 17.93 -8.87 30.76
CA ASN A 10 18.67 -7.70 31.21
C ASN A 10 19.88 -8.15 32.04
N THR A 11 21.07 -7.94 31.50
CA THR A 11 22.33 -8.41 32.11
C THR A 11 22.74 -7.64 33.36
N VAL A 12 22.10 -6.49 33.67
CA VAL A 12 22.39 -5.70 34.87
C VAL A 12 21.64 -6.22 36.10
N ASN A 13 20.36 -6.55 35.95
CA ASN A 13 19.50 -6.90 37.07
C ASN A 13 19.01 -8.36 37.04
N GLY A 14 19.36 -9.12 36.01
CA GLY A 14 18.98 -10.52 35.84
C GLY A 14 17.52 -10.74 35.41
N LYS A 15 16.73 -9.67 35.27
CA LYS A 15 15.31 -9.76 34.91
C LYS A 15 15.16 -10.12 33.45
N SER A 16 14.12 -10.89 33.11
CA SER A 16 13.92 -11.34 31.74
C SER A 16 12.49 -11.21 31.24
N TYR A 17 12.38 -11.28 29.92
CA TYR A 17 11.14 -11.46 29.17
C TYR A 17 11.22 -12.78 28.40
N ILE A 18 10.14 -13.53 28.35
CA ILE A 18 9.96 -14.72 27.52
C ILE A 18 8.89 -14.42 26.48
N GLY A 19 9.17 -14.68 25.22
CA GLY A 19 8.16 -14.54 24.17
C GLY A 19 8.20 -15.69 23.20
N GLN A 20 7.09 -15.89 22.51
CA GLN A 20 6.99 -16.77 21.34
C GLN A 20 6.95 -15.95 20.05
N SER A 21 7.39 -16.55 18.94
CA SER A 21 7.12 -16.02 17.61
C SER A 21 7.34 -17.08 16.53
N ARG A 22 6.64 -16.93 15.39
CA ARG A 22 6.96 -17.67 14.16
C ARG A 22 8.21 -17.11 13.46
N ASN A 23 8.58 -15.86 13.77
CA ASN A 23 9.76 -15.19 13.26
C ASN A 23 10.40 -14.35 14.38
N ILE A 24 11.18 -15.02 15.23
CA ILE A 24 11.82 -14.42 16.42
C ILE A 24 12.63 -13.16 16.07
N TYR A 25 13.36 -13.18 14.95
CA TYR A 25 14.18 -12.05 14.52
C TYR A 25 13.35 -10.82 14.18
N ARG A 26 12.23 -11.00 13.48
CA ARG A 26 11.25 -9.93 13.24
C ARG A 26 10.66 -9.43 14.56
N ARG A 27 10.36 -10.35 15.47
CA ARG A 27 9.77 -10.00 16.76
C ARG A 27 10.71 -9.12 17.60
N TRP A 28 12.00 -9.42 17.61
CA TRP A 28 13.00 -8.56 18.24
C TRP A 28 13.06 -7.18 17.60
N LYS A 29 13.02 -7.08 16.27
CA LYS A 29 12.95 -5.78 15.59
C LYS A 29 11.76 -4.97 16.10
N GLN A 30 10.58 -5.58 16.17
CA GLN A 30 9.36 -4.93 16.66
C GLN A 30 9.46 -4.43 18.10
N HIS A 31 10.06 -5.23 19.00
CA HIS A 31 10.30 -4.82 20.38
C HIS A 31 11.19 -3.59 20.48
N THR A 32 12.20 -3.50 19.62
CA THR A 32 13.27 -2.47 19.68
C THR A 32 13.08 -1.27 18.74
N ARG A 33 12.17 -1.35 17.76
CA ARG A 33 11.87 -0.22 16.86
C ARG A 33 11.12 0.89 17.61
N GLY A 34 11.39 2.15 17.27
CA GLY A 34 10.63 3.32 17.74
C GLY A 34 10.71 3.58 19.25
N LEU A 35 11.89 3.36 19.86
CA LEU A 35 12.17 3.66 21.28
C LEU A 35 12.50 5.15 21.53
N ASP A 36 12.56 5.97 20.48
CA ASP A 36 12.87 7.40 20.50
C ASP A 36 11.63 8.30 20.56
N LYS A 37 10.43 7.75 20.38
CA LYS A 37 9.19 8.53 20.35
C LYS A 37 8.71 8.91 21.77
N PRO A 38 8.38 10.18 22.04
CA PRO A 38 8.09 10.70 23.39
C PRO A 38 6.89 10.04 24.10
N ASN A 39 6.03 9.29 23.39
CA ASN A 39 4.84 8.65 23.97
C ASN A 39 5.12 7.40 24.81
N VAL A 40 6.33 6.80 24.74
CA VAL A 40 6.63 5.56 25.49
C VAL A 40 6.95 5.85 26.97
N LEU A 41 7.34 7.09 27.30
CA LEU A 41 7.75 7.46 28.66
C LEU A 41 6.58 7.75 29.60
N GLU A 42 5.39 8.08 29.10
CA GLU A 42 4.23 8.41 29.95
C GLU A 42 3.39 7.19 30.34
N ILE A 43 3.48 6.10 29.57
CA ILE A 43 2.61 4.95 29.76
C ILE A 43 3.46 3.78 30.25
N GLY A 44 3.48 3.57 31.57
CA GLY A 44 3.98 2.34 32.19
C GLY A 44 3.14 1.11 31.81
N SER A 45 2.74 0.92 30.56
CA SER A 45 1.95 -0.22 30.10
C SER A 45 2.81 -1.39 29.61
N TYR A 46 4.12 -1.19 29.38
CA TYR A 46 4.99 -2.22 28.81
C TYR A 46 6.37 -2.34 29.50
N PRO A 47 6.52 -3.22 30.51
CA PRO A 47 7.73 -3.32 31.33
C PRO A 47 9.01 -3.60 30.56
N LEU A 48 8.94 -4.36 29.45
CA LEU A 48 10.11 -4.67 28.63
C LEU A 48 10.64 -3.42 27.91
N ARG A 49 9.80 -2.64 27.19
CA ARG A 49 10.29 -1.40 26.53
C ARG A 49 10.63 -0.32 27.54
N TYR A 50 9.92 -0.24 28.66
CA TYR A 50 10.34 0.62 29.76
C TYR A 50 11.76 0.25 30.24
N ALA A 51 12.07 -1.04 30.35
CA ALA A 51 13.44 -1.48 30.65
C ALA A 51 14.41 -1.09 29.52
N PHE A 52 14.06 -1.26 28.24
CA PHE A 52 14.91 -0.81 27.14
C PHE A 52 15.26 0.68 27.24
N LEU A 53 14.27 1.55 27.50
CA LEU A 53 14.50 2.98 27.68
C LEU A 53 15.35 3.28 28.91
N LYS A 54 15.00 2.68 30.06
CA LYS A 54 15.70 2.87 31.32
C LYS A 54 17.18 2.45 31.25
N TYR A 55 17.47 1.44 30.45
CA TYR A 55 18.83 0.91 30.26
C TYR A 55 19.41 1.28 28.88
N GLU A 56 18.85 2.32 28.25
CA GLU A 56 19.38 2.99 27.05
C GLU A 56 19.64 2.08 25.83
N LEU A 57 18.83 1.05 25.62
CA LEU A 57 18.85 0.29 24.36
C LEU A 57 18.27 1.16 23.24
N LYS A 58 19.09 1.47 22.22
CA LYS A 58 18.69 2.31 21.08
C LYS A 58 18.74 1.55 19.76
N GLU A 59 19.48 0.45 19.71
CA GLU A 59 19.69 -0.34 18.51
C GLU A 59 18.47 -1.20 18.19
N VAL A 60 18.15 -1.30 16.89
CA VAL A 60 17.16 -2.26 16.40
C VAL A 60 17.81 -3.65 16.36
N VAL A 61 17.28 -4.59 17.12
CA VAL A 61 17.85 -5.94 17.25
C VAL A 61 17.13 -6.90 16.31
N SER A 62 17.90 -7.66 15.54
CA SER A 62 17.35 -8.69 14.62
C SER A 62 18.14 -10.00 14.61
N THR A 63 19.17 -10.11 15.45
CA THR A 63 20.05 -11.28 15.55
C THR A 63 20.29 -11.64 17.00
N PRO A 64 20.57 -12.92 17.32
CA PRO A 64 20.82 -13.33 18.70
C PRO A 64 22.11 -12.72 19.25
N GLY A 65 22.19 -12.64 20.57
CA GLY A 65 23.37 -12.21 21.30
C GLY A 65 23.14 -10.92 22.09
N LYS A 66 24.25 -10.34 22.53
CA LYS A 66 24.23 -9.17 23.40
C LYS A 66 24.15 -7.89 22.58
N THR A 67 23.18 -7.03 22.91
CA THR A 67 23.08 -5.66 22.40
C THR A 67 22.84 -4.72 23.58
N GLY A 68 23.76 -3.77 23.75
CA GLY A 68 23.81 -2.96 24.96
C GLY A 68 23.86 -3.81 26.23
N LEU A 69 22.87 -3.61 27.10
CA LEU A 69 22.74 -4.31 28.39
C LEU A 69 21.77 -5.51 28.35
N PHE A 70 21.28 -5.87 27.16
CA PHE A 70 20.33 -6.96 26.96
C PHE A 70 20.94 -8.11 26.15
N ASP A 71 20.56 -9.33 26.48
CA ASP A 71 21.01 -10.56 25.84
C ASP A 71 19.79 -11.29 25.24
N PHE A 72 19.76 -11.36 23.91
CA PHE A 72 18.66 -11.90 23.11
C PHE A 72 18.97 -13.35 22.73
N LYS A 73 18.19 -14.29 23.28
CA LYS A 73 18.44 -15.73 23.13
C LYS A 73 17.23 -16.44 22.57
N ILE A 74 17.45 -17.34 21.62
CA ILE A 74 16.46 -18.38 21.31
C ILE A 74 16.67 -19.47 22.35
N ILE A 75 15.62 -19.79 23.12
CA ILE A 75 15.68 -20.81 24.18
C ILE A 75 15.06 -22.13 23.75
N GLU A 76 14.19 -22.10 22.73
CA GLU A 76 13.65 -23.31 22.11
C GLU A 76 13.14 -23.02 20.70
N GLU A 77 13.55 -23.79 19.70
CA GLU A 77 12.87 -23.82 18.40
C GLU A 77 11.72 -24.82 18.43
N CYS A 78 10.53 -24.41 17.99
CA CYS A 78 9.38 -25.29 17.92
C CYS A 78 8.44 -24.91 16.77
N THR A 79 7.53 -25.83 16.43
CA THR A 79 6.52 -25.60 15.39
C THR A 79 5.43 -24.65 15.88
N GLU A 80 4.75 -23.99 14.94
CA GLU A 80 3.72 -22.97 15.23
C GLU A 80 2.61 -23.49 16.16
N ASP A 81 2.17 -24.74 15.97
CA ASP A 81 1.15 -25.41 16.78
C ASP A 81 1.56 -25.62 18.25
N LYS A 82 2.87 -25.53 18.54
CA LYS A 82 3.42 -25.73 19.89
C LYS A 82 3.77 -24.44 20.61
N LEU A 83 3.79 -23.30 19.93
CA LEU A 83 4.27 -22.02 20.48
C LEU A 83 3.61 -21.72 21.83
N LEU A 84 2.27 -21.74 21.88
CA LEU A 84 1.52 -21.40 23.10
C LEU A 84 1.86 -22.32 24.27
N GLN A 85 1.95 -23.63 24.01
CA GLN A 85 2.28 -24.62 25.03
C GLN A 85 3.70 -24.42 25.56
N ARG A 86 4.66 -24.15 24.68
CA ARG A 86 6.07 -24.01 25.03
C ARG A 86 6.39 -22.68 25.69
N GLU A 87 5.77 -21.58 25.25
CA GLU A 87 5.87 -20.29 25.91
C GLU A 87 5.39 -20.39 27.37
N LYS A 88 4.24 -21.04 27.58
CA LYS A 88 3.69 -21.27 28.92
C LYS A 88 4.64 -22.13 29.77
N PHE A 89 5.25 -23.16 29.19
CA PHE A 89 6.26 -23.96 29.89
C PHE A 89 7.40 -23.06 30.37
N TRP A 90 8.02 -22.29 29.47
CA TRP A 90 9.17 -21.44 29.81
C TRP A 90 8.83 -20.29 30.76
N ILE A 91 7.68 -19.65 30.60
CA ILE A 91 7.19 -18.63 31.53
C ILE A 91 7.01 -19.22 32.93
N ASN A 92 6.49 -20.45 33.06
CA ASN A 92 6.33 -21.09 34.36
C ASN A 92 7.67 -21.60 34.94
N THR A 93 8.62 -21.97 34.08
CA THR A 93 9.95 -22.44 34.49
C THR A 93 10.84 -21.30 34.93
N ILE A 94 10.80 -20.15 34.25
CA ILE A 94 11.69 -19.00 34.47
C ILE A 94 11.07 -17.95 35.39
N ASP A 95 9.74 -17.83 35.39
CA ASP A 95 8.97 -16.78 36.08
C ASP A 95 9.47 -15.35 35.76
N PRO A 96 9.50 -14.97 34.46
CA PRO A 96 10.09 -13.71 34.00
C PRO A 96 9.34 -12.46 34.46
N GLU A 97 10.09 -11.46 34.92
CA GLU A 97 9.55 -10.24 35.52
C GLU A 97 8.93 -9.28 34.50
N TYR A 98 9.40 -9.31 33.25
CA TYR A 98 8.91 -8.40 32.21
C TYR A 98 7.67 -8.90 31.47
N ASN A 99 7.17 -10.11 31.75
CA ASN A 99 5.95 -10.69 31.15
C ASN A 99 4.64 -10.22 31.81
N CYS A 100 4.69 -9.24 32.72
CA CYS A 100 3.51 -8.72 33.43
C CYS A 100 3.02 -7.41 32.81
N ASN A 101 1.71 -7.19 32.70
CA ASN A 101 1.16 -5.86 32.44
C ASN A 101 0.81 -5.18 33.77
N ILE A 102 1.18 -3.91 33.93
CA ILE A 102 1.06 -3.12 35.17
C ILE A 102 -0.40 -2.98 35.66
N TRP A 103 -1.38 -3.19 34.77
CA TRP A 103 -2.83 -3.11 35.07
C TRP A 103 -3.54 -4.46 35.28
N THR A 104 -2.82 -5.58 35.17
CA THR A 104 -3.29 -6.88 35.63
C THR A 104 -2.55 -7.24 36.91
N PRO A 105 -3.11 -6.93 38.10
CA PRO A 105 -2.50 -7.41 39.34
C PRO A 105 -2.46 -8.94 39.28
N ALA A 106 -1.28 -9.49 39.54
CA ALA A 106 -0.96 -10.89 39.79
C ALA A 106 -2.02 -11.90 39.33
N ARG A 107 -1.74 -12.60 38.21
CA ARG A 107 -2.27 -13.94 37.84
C ARG A 107 -3.46 -14.41 38.72
N LYS A 108 -4.66 -13.84 38.55
CA LYS A 108 -5.84 -14.67 38.77
C LYS A 108 -5.89 -15.62 37.59
N LYS A 109 -5.35 -16.83 37.80
CA LYS A 109 -5.42 -17.99 36.90
C LYS A 109 -6.88 -18.18 36.46
N LYS A 110 -7.28 -17.51 35.39
CA LYS A 110 -8.43 -17.95 34.61
C LYS A 110 -7.92 -19.19 33.88
N GLU A 111 -8.63 -20.31 33.98
CA GLU A 111 -8.38 -21.45 33.09
C GLU A 111 -8.46 -20.91 31.66
N ILE A 112 -7.30 -20.80 31.02
CA ILE A 112 -7.19 -20.44 29.62
C ILE A 112 -7.62 -21.69 28.87
N ASP A 113 -8.81 -21.59 28.28
CA ASP A 113 -9.34 -22.49 27.26
C ASP A 113 -8.21 -22.92 26.32
N THR A 114 -7.97 -24.22 26.22
CA THR A 114 -6.77 -24.76 25.54
C THR A 114 -6.86 -24.71 24.02
N GLU A 115 -8.05 -24.47 23.47
CA GLU A 115 -8.26 -24.39 22.03
C GLU A 115 -8.13 -22.93 21.54
N PRO A 116 -7.31 -22.69 20.50
CA PRO A 116 -7.11 -21.35 19.94
C PRO A 116 -8.41 -20.85 19.32
N LYS A 117 -8.82 -19.63 19.67
CA LYS A 117 -10.09 -19.05 19.21
C LYS A 117 -9.88 -18.17 17.99
N PHE A 118 -10.98 -17.86 17.32
CA PHE A 118 -10.98 -17.04 16.12
C PHE A 118 -11.72 -15.73 16.35
N TRP A 119 -11.17 -14.64 15.83
CA TRP A 119 -11.69 -13.29 15.98
C TRP A 119 -11.64 -12.55 14.66
N VAL A 120 -12.54 -11.57 14.50
CA VAL A 120 -12.52 -10.62 13.39
C VAL A 120 -12.43 -9.20 13.93
N GLN A 121 -11.52 -8.44 13.35
CA GLN A 121 -11.49 -6.98 13.43
C GLN A 121 -12.00 -6.40 12.11
N TYR A 122 -12.89 -5.42 12.19
CA TYR A 122 -13.32 -4.61 11.07
C TYR A 122 -12.56 -3.28 11.04
N HIS A 123 -11.99 -2.97 9.88
CA HIS A 123 -11.31 -1.71 9.58
C HIS A 123 -12.17 -0.93 8.59
N ASN A 124 -12.83 0.13 9.07
CA ASN A 124 -13.67 0.97 8.23
C ASN A 124 -12.83 2.07 7.58
N TYR A 125 -12.40 1.84 6.35
CA TYR A 125 -11.56 2.78 5.63
C TYR A 125 -12.20 4.16 5.52
N ASN A 126 -13.48 4.25 5.15
CA ASN A 126 -14.14 5.55 4.96
C ASN A 126 -14.25 6.36 6.27
N ALA A 127 -14.24 5.69 7.43
CA ALA A 127 -14.23 6.37 8.73
C ALA A 127 -12.82 6.72 9.22
N LEU A 128 -11.83 5.88 8.92
CA LEU A 128 -10.45 6.04 9.39
C LEU A 128 -9.60 6.91 8.46
N GLY A 129 -9.91 6.92 7.16
CA GLY A 129 -9.20 7.66 6.13
C GLY A 129 -7.86 7.06 5.70
N TYR A 130 -7.56 5.82 6.10
CA TYR A 130 -6.32 5.12 5.74
C TYR A 130 -6.48 3.60 5.66
N LEU A 131 -5.60 2.92 4.92
CA LEU A 131 -5.47 1.46 4.87
C LEU A 131 -4.49 0.94 5.94
N PRO A 132 -4.61 -0.31 6.39
CA PRO A 132 -3.60 -0.90 7.28
C PRO A 132 -2.21 -0.87 6.61
N ALA A 133 -1.21 -0.44 7.37
CA ALA A 133 0.17 -0.26 6.91
C ALA A 133 0.42 0.84 5.85
N GLU A 134 -0.55 1.73 5.60
CA GLU A 134 -0.41 2.76 4.55
C GLU A 134 0.75 3.74 4.76
N TYR A 135 1.22 3.94 6.00
CA TYR A 135 2.38 4.79 6.29
C TYR A 135 3.68 4.30 5.64
N ILE A 136 3.76 3.02 5.25
CA ILE A 136 4.92 2.45 4.55
C ILE A 136 5.12 3.11 3.18
N ILE A 137 4.02 3.55 2.54
CA ILE A 137 4.08 4.21 1.23
C ILE A 137 4.90 5.51 1.31
N ASP A 138 4.77 6.24 2.42
CA ASP A 138 5.44 7.53 2.63
C ASP A 138 6.90 7.36 3.07
N GLU A 139 7.28 6.20 3.65
CA GLU A 139 8.61 5.94 4.20
C GLU A 139 9.57 5.26 3.19
N ASP A 140 9.08 4.42 2.25
CA ASP A 140 9.93 3.64 1.33
C ASP A 140 9.46 3.70 -0.14
N LEU A 141 9.70 4.84 -0.80
CA LEU A 141 9.40 5.06 -2.23
C LEU A 141 10.22 4.12 -3.14
N GLY A 142 9.70 2.92 -3.40
CA GLY A 142 10.17 2.02 -4.45
C GLY A 142 10.98 0.80 -3.99
N GLU A 143 11.21 0.63 -2.69
CA GLU A 143 11.95 -0.53 -2.18
C GLU A 143 11.07 -1.77 -1.98
N GLU A 144 11.67 -2.95 -2.17
CA GLU A 144 11.04 -4.22 -1.82
C GLU A 144 11.14 -4.47 -0.32
N ILE A 145 9.99 -4.45 0.36
CA ILE A 145 9.89 -4.79 1.79
C ILE A 145 9.43 -6.23 1.98
N ASP A 146 9.68 -6.81 3.15
CA ASP A 146 9.14 -8.12 3.47
C ASP A 146 7.62 -8.05 3.76
N TYR A 147 6.83 -9.05 3.33
CA TYR A 147 5.40 -9.19 3.67
C TYR A 147 5.13 -9.12 5.18
N ASP A 148 6.10 -9.60 5.93
CA ASP A 148 6.15 -9.53 7.38
C ASP A 148 6.22 -8.07 7.88
N GLU A 149 6.97 -7.19 7.23
CA GLU A 149 7.06 -5.78 7.65
C GLU A 149 5.75 -5.02 7.42
N ALA A 150 4.98 -5.40 6.40
CA ALA A 150 3.65 -4.85 6.11
C ALA A 150 2.52 -5.39 7.01
N LEU A 151 2.77 -6.40 7.84
CA LEU A 151 1.77 -6.93 8.78
C LEU A 151 1.80 -6.15 10.10
N THR A 152 0.89 -5.19 10.25
CA THR A 152 0.87 -4.20 11.36
C THR A 152 0.02 -4.58 12.58
N GLY A 153 -0.73 -5.69 12.52
CA GLY A 153 -1.70 -6.05 13.56
C GLY A 153 -3.02 -5.26 13.46
N ILE A 154 -3.67 -4.99 14.60
CA ILE A 154 -4.92 -4.23 14.69
C ILE A 154 -4.90 -3.20 15.82
N ALA A 155 -5.73 -2.16 15.69
CA ALA A 155 -6.08 -1.26 16.78
C ALA A 155 -7.59 -1.34 17.08
N THR A 156 -7.96 -1.34 18.35
CA THR A 156 -9.36 -1.42 18.79
C THR A 156 -9.57 -0.77 20.15
N ASN A 157 -10.76 -0.24 20.41
CA ASN A 157 -11.17 0.22 21.75
C ASN A 157 -11.92 -0.87 22.53
N LYS A 158 -12.02 -2.08 21.97
CA LYS A 158 -12.77 -3.18 22.58
C LYS A 158 -11.89 -3.95 23.56
N ARG A 159 -12.20 -3.83 24.85
CA ARG A 159 -11.51 -4.53 25.94
C ARG A 159 -11.45 -6.05 25.79
N SER A 160 -12.36 -6.65 25.01
CA SER A 160 -12.36 -8.08 24.73
C SER A 160 -11.07 -8.58 24.09
N VAL A 161 -10.32 -7.71 23.40
CA VAL A 161 -9.00 -8.02 22.81
C VAL A 161 -8.01 -8.53 23.86
N LEU A 162 -8.11 -8.11 25.13
CA LEU A 162 -7.22 -8.57 26.20
C LEU A 162 -7.26 -10.10 26.44
N ASN A 163 -8.22 -10.81 25.86
CA ASN A 163 -8.35 -12.26 25.97
C ASN A 163 -7.83 -13.01 24.73
N THR A 164 -7.16 -12.34 23.79
CA THR A 164 -6.82 -12.95 22.48
C THR A 164 -5.37 -13.36 22.32
N VAL A 165 -4.53 -13.23 23.34
CA VAL A 165 -3.16 -13.76 23.26
C VAL A 165 -3.21 -15.26 23.03
N GLY A 166 -2.60 -15.73 21.95
CA GLY A 166 -2.65 -17.12 21.46
C GLY A 166 -3.79 -17.41 20.46
N ASP A 167 -4.73 -16.48 20.28
CA ASP A 167 -5.86 -16.63 19.35
C ASP A 167 -5.54 -16.07 17.96
N THR A 168 -6.30 -16.53 16.95
CA THR A 168 -6.20 -16.03 15.57
C THR A 168 -7.14 -14.85 15.35
N ILE A 169 -6.62 -13.80 14.75
CA ILE A 169 -7.36 -12.60 14.33
C ILE A 169 -7.32 -12.48 12.81
N PHE A 170 -8.50 -12.31 12.20
CA PHE A 170 -8.68 -11.90 10.82
C PHE A 170 -9.00 -10.41 10.76
N LEU A 171 -8.32 -9.68 9.87
CA LEU A 171 -8.60 -8.27 9.61
C LEU A 171 -9.41 -8.14 8.33
N ILE A 172 -10.62 -7.58 8.43
CA ILE A 172 -11.48 -7.28 7.30
C ILE A 172 -11.50 -5.76 7.09
N VAL A 173 -11.11 -5.32 5.89
CA VAL A 173 -11.16 -3.91 5.48
C VAL A 173 -12.44 -3.66 4.68
N GLY A 174 -13.23 -2.68 5.10
CA GLY A 174 -14.38 -2.19 4.34
C GLY A 174 -14.09 -0.86 3.68
N ILE A 175 -14.24 -0.79 2.36
CA ILE A 175 -13.99 0.39 1.52
C ILE A 175 -15.17 0.71 0.61
N GLY A 176 -15.43 2.00 0.45
CA GLY A 176 -16.53 2.57 -0.31
C GLY A 176 -17.91 2.49 0.28
N GLU A 177 -18.85 3.14 -0.38
CA GLU A 177 -20.22 3.28 0.12
C GLU A 177 -21.26 2.61 -0.79
N LYS A 178 -21.12 2.72 -2.11
CA LYS A 178 -22.15 2.29 -3.07
C LYS A 178 -21.54 1.71 -4.37
N PRO A 179 -21.25 0.40 -4.41
CA PRO A 179 -21.38 -0.57 -3.31
C PRO A 179 -20.21 -0.49 -2.31
N LYS A 180 -20.51 -0.75 -1.03
CA LYS A 180 -19.45 -1.00 -0.04
C LYS A 180 -18.82 -2.38 -0.27
N GLN A 181 -17.51 -2.41 -0.38
CA GLN A 181 -16.69 -3.59 -0.63
C GLN A 181 -15.97 -4.00 0.64
N TYR A 182 -15.86 -5.31 0.89
CA TYR A 182 -15.22 -5.89 2.06
C TYR A 182 -14.14 -6.86 1.63
N TYR A 183 -12.93 -6.69 2.18
CA TYR A 183 -11.77 -7.48 1.81
C TYR A 183 -11.16 -8.15 3.03
N LEU A 184 -10.82 -9.43 2.91
CA LEU A 184 -9.90 -10.05 3.87
C LEU A 184 -8.50 -9.51 3.61
N TRP A 185 -7.94 -8.83 4.60
CA TRP A 185 -6.66 -8.12 4.48
C TRP A 185 -5.50 -8.94 5.02
N SER A 186 -5.64 -9.44 6.25
CA SER A 186 -4.59 -10.22 6.90
C SER A 186 -5.15 -11.22 7.91
N LYS A 187 -4.31 -12.20 8.27
CA LYS A 187 -4.54 -13.17 9.35
C LYS A 187 -3.29 -13.22 10.21
N PHE A 188 -3.43 -13.13 11.53
CA PHE A 188 -2.30 -13.33 12.45
C PHE A 188 -2.74 -13.94 13.77
N ILE A 189 -1.80 -14.61 14.43
CA ILE A 189 -1.93 -15.04 15.82
C ILE A 189 -1.53 -13.87 16.69
N CYS A 190 -2.41 -13.46 17.59
CA CYS A 190 -2.12 -12.39 18.52
C CYS A 190 -1.12 -12.88 19.57
N GLU A 191 0.05 -12.24 19.63
CA GLU A 191 1.13 -12.58 20.57
C GLU A 191 1.23 -11.55 21.68
N GLU A 192 0.90 -10.29 21.37
CA GLU A 192 1.03 -9.18 22.31
C GLU A 192 -0.07 -8.16 22.11
N ILE A 193 -0.41 -7.48 23.20
CA ILE A 193 -1.39 -6.41 23.24
C ILE A 193 -0.80 -5.23 24.01
N ASN A 194 -0.66 -4.11 23.32
CA ASN A 194 -0.31 -2.82 23.92
C ASN A 194 -1.59 -2.09 24.35
N ILE A 195 -1.56 -1.52 25.55
CA ILE A 195 -2.62 -0.66 26.06
C ILE A 195 -2.15 0.79 25.88
N ILE A 196 -2.98 1.59 25.22
CA ILE A 196 -2.75 3.00 24.93
C ILE A 196 -3.80 3.80 25.70
N GLU A 197 -3.35 4.58 26.67
CA GLU A 197 -4.15 5.52 27.44
C GLU A 197 -4.13 6.88 26.73
N ASN A 198 -5.32 7.39 26.41
CA ASN A 198 -5.53 8.78 26.02
C ASN A 198 -6.35 9.47 27.11
N ASP A 199 -6.31 10.80 27.18
CA ASP A 199 -6.86 11.66 28.26
C ASP A 199 -8.22 11.25 28.85
N ASN A 200 -9.09 10.55 28.10
CA ASN A 200 -10.34 9.96 28.61
C ASN A 200 -10.74 8.61 27.98
N SER A 201 -9.83 7.88 27.33
CA SER A 201 -10.19 6.61 26.67
C SER A 201 -9.04 5.60 26.62
N LEU A 202 -9.37 4.31 26.75
CA LEU A 202 -8.44 3.21 26.49
C LEU A 202 -8.58 2.73 25.06
N SER A 203 -7.45 2.60 24.38
CA SER A 203 -7.33 1.85 23.14
C SER A 203 -6.29 0.74 23.27
N TYR A 204 -6.38 -0.25 22.41
CA TYR A 204 -5.59 -1.46 22.45
C TYR A 204 -5.01 -1.70 21.06
N SER A 205 -3.73 -2.03 20.99
CA SER A 205 -3.07 -2.46 19.75
C SER A 205 -2.64 -3.91 19.92
N ALA A 206 -3.13 -4.81 19.08
CA ALA A 206 -2.81 -6.23 19.12
C ALA A 206 -2.04 -6.64 17.87
N PHE A 207 -0.94 -7.34 18.05
CA PHE A 207 -0.03 -7.73 16.97
C PHE A 207 0.62 -9.08 17.27
N GLY A 208 1.20 -9.67 16.24
CA GLY A 208 1.88 -10.96 16.33
C GLY A 208 2.21 -11.50 14.95
N SER A 209 2.48 -12.80 14.89
CA SER A 209 2.93 -13.45 13.66
C SER A 209 1.76 -13.94 12.80
N GLY A 210 1.92 -13.84 11.48
CA GLY A 210 0.89 -14.21 10.52
C GLY A 210 1.30 -13.78 9.13
N HIS A 211 0.33 -13.46 8.29
CA HIS A 211 0.62 -12.95 6.95
C HIS A 211 -0.43 -11.92 6.50
N LEU A 212 0.08 -10.87 5.85
CA LEU A 212 -0.68 -10.07 4.90
C LEU A 212 -0.96 -10.95 3.68
N LEU A 213 -2.19 -10.91 3.14
CA LEU A 213 -2.51 -11.71 1.95
C LEU A 213 -1.74 -11.14 0.73
N ASN A 214 -1.26 -12.01 -0.16
CA ASN A 214 -0.57 -11.62 -1.41
C ASN A 214 -1.42 -10.73 -2.33
N SER A 215 -2.74 -10.75 -2.12
CA SER A 215 -3.71 -9.80 -2.64
C SER A 215 -4.94 -9.84 -1.73
N PRO A 216 -5.48 -8.70 -1.24
CA PRO A 216 -6.69 -8.69 -0.44
C PRO A 216 -7.86 -9.28 -1.21
N GLN A 217 -8.65 -10.15 -0.58
CA GLN A 217 -9.70 -10.91 -1.28
C GLN A 217 -11.08 -10.36 -1.00
N LEU A 218 -11.83 -10.05 -2.06
CA LEU A 218 -13.20 -9.54 -1.98
C LEU A 218 -14.12 -10.60 -1.37
N LEU A 219 -14.90 -10.21 -0.37
CA LEU A 219 -15.75 -11.10 0.40
C LEU A 219 -17.23 -10.97 0.08
N ASN A 220 -17.68 -10.02 -0.75
CA ASN A 220 -19.09 -9.61 -0.95
C ASN A 220 -20.11 -10.67 -1.44
N SER A 221 -19.89 -11.98 -1.21
CA SER A 221 -20.82 -13.06 -1.52
C SER A 221 -22.12 -13.01 -0.70
N LYS A 222 -23.09 -13.86 -1.07
CA LYS A 222 -24.35 -14.00 -0.31
C LYS A 222 -24.08 -14.54 1.10
N GLU A 223 -23.20 -15.52 1.21
CA GLU A 223 -22.80 -16.17 2.46
C GLU A 223 -22.11 -15.17 3.39
N PHE A 224 -21.26 -14.30 2.84
CA PHE A 224 -20.64 -13.23 3.60
C PHE A 224 -21.65 -12.21 4.11
N ASN A 225 -22.72 -11.91 3.36
CA ASN A 225 -23.74 -10.99 3.84
C ASN A 225 -24.49 -11.54 5.06
N GLU A 226 -24.70 -12.86 5.14
CA GLU A 226 -25.23 -13.50 6.36
C GLU A 226 -24.20 -13.46 7.50
N PHE A 227 -22.93 -13.74 7.23
CA PHE A 227 -21.85 -13.59 8.21
C PHE A 227 -21.73 -12.15 8.74
N LYS A 228 -21.83 -11.15 7.86
CA LYS A 228 -21.82 -9.73 8.21
C LYS A 228 -22.98 -9.39 9.13
N LYS A 229 -24.19 -9.91 8.89
CA LYS A 229 -25.34 -9.75 9.79
C LYS A 229 -25.08 -10.38 11.15
N TYR A 230 -24.51 -11.59 11.18
CA TYR A 230 -24.07 -12.26 12.41
C TYR A 230 -23.08 -11.39 13.20
N CYS A 231 -22.15 -10.73 12.50
CA CYS A 231 -21.23 -9.75 13.09
C CYS A 231 -21.89 -8.39 13.45
N GLY A 232 -23.23 -8.30 13.49
CA GLY A 232 -23.96 -7.06 13.77
C GLY A 232 -23.68 -5.97 12.74
N ASN A 233 -23.51 -6.34 11.48
CA ASN A 233 -23.05 -5.47 10.40
C ASN A 233 -21.72 -4.75 10.73
N PHE A 234 -20.84 -5.44 11.45
CA PHE A 234 -19.59 -4.93 12.00
C PHE A 234 -19.73 -3.76 12.99
N GLY A 235 -20.93 -3.46 13.49
CA GLY A 235 -21.15 -2.44 14.53
C GLY A 235 -20.38 -2.70 15.83
N PHE A 236 -20.02 -3.97 16.08
CA PHE A 236 -19.18 -4.35 17.22
C PHE A 236 -17.69 -4.06 17.01
N GLY A 237 -17.23 -3.90 15.77
CA GLY A 237 -15.83 -3.63 15.41
C GLY A 237 -14.87 -4.81 15.61
N PHE A 238 -14.87 -5.41 16.80
CA PHE A 238 -14.03 -6.56 17.16
C PHE A 238 -14.86 -7.66 17.82
N MET A 239 -14.86 -8.87 17.28
CA MET A 239 -15.76 -9.94 17.72
C MET A 239 -15.12 -11.33 17.62
N ARG A 240 -15.45 -12.20 18.58
CA ARG A 240 -15.14 -13.64 18.53
C ARG A 240 -16.08 -14.37 17.59
N ILE A 241 -15.53 -15.21 16.70
CA ILE A 241 -16.28 -16.17 15.91
C ILE A 241 -16.28 -17.51 16.66
N LYS A 242 -17.45 -18.12 16.80
CA LYS A 242 -17.57 -19.46 17.38
C LYS A 242 -17.33 -20.49 16.30
N GLU A 243 -16.62 -21.56 16.64
CA GLU A 243 -16.38 -22.71 15.75
C GLU A 243 -17.62 -23.60 15.57
N SER A 244 -18.69 -23.34 16.32
CA SER A 244 -19.99 -23.97 16.13
C SER A 244 -21.11 -22.93 16.10
N GLY A 245 -22.16 -23.21 15.31
CA GLY A 245 -23.33 -22.34 15.14
C GLY A 245 -23.24 -21.40 13.92
N GLU A 246 -24.12 -20.39 13.87
CA GLU A 246 -24.34 -19.54 12.68
C GLU A 246 -23.09 -18.81 12.14
N GLY A 247 -22.09 -18.53 13.00
CA GLY A 247 -20.82 -17.90 12.58
C GLY A 247 -19.75 -18.87 12.06
N SER A 248 -19.88 -20.17 12.32
CA SER A 248 -18.86 -21.18 11.99
C SER A 248 -18.73 -21.44 10.49
N ILE A 249 -19.84 -21.35 9.75
CA ILE A 249 -19.90 -21.66 8.32
C ILE A 249 -18.93 -20.78 7.52
N TYR A 250 -18.87 -19.49 7.84
CA TYR A 250 -18.01 -18.55 7.13
C TYR A 250 -16.58 -18.49 7.69
N LEU A 251 -16.35 -19.00 8.91
CA LEU A 251 -15.01 -19.08 9.49
C LEU A 251 -14.08 -19.95 8.64
N ASP A 252 -14.60 -21.08 8.14
CA ASP A 252 -13.82 -21.98 7.28
C ASP A 252 -13.48 -21.33 5.95
N THR A 253 -14.40 -20.52 5.39
CA THR A 253 -14.10 -19.68 4.22
C THR A 253 -12.98 -18.68 4.50
N LEU A 254 -12.99 -17.99 5.65
CA LEU A 254 -11.91 -17.07 6.02
C LEU A 254 -10.56 -17.79 6.17
N LYS A 255 -10.56 -18.98 6.78
CA LYS A 255 -9.37 -19.83 6.91
C LYS A 255 -8.84 -20.25 5.53
N GLU A 256 -9.72 -20.75 4.66
CA GLU A 256 -9.36 -21.21 3.31
C GLU A 256 -8.78 -20.07 2.48
N ILE A 257 -9.46 -18.92 2.43
CA ILE A 257 -8.97 -17.75 1.70
C ILE A 257 -7.61 -17.30 2.25
N ALA A 258 -7.47 -17.21 3.57
CA ALA A 258 -6.22 -16.79 4.19
C ALA A 258 -5.05 -17.71 3.82
N GLU A 259 -5.24 -19.04 3.84
CA GLU A 259 -4.17 -19.98 3.46
C GLU A 259 -3.92 -20.00 1.95
N ARG A 260 -4.97 -19.94 1.13
CA ARG A 260 -4.86 -19.92 -0.33
C ARG A 260 -4.08 -18.70 -0.86
N PHE A 261 -4.27 -17.54 -0.23
CA PHE A 261 -3.63 -16.28 -0.63
C PHE A 261 -2.44 -15.90 0.26
N LYS A 262 -1.89 -16.87 0.99
CA LYS A 262 -0.64 -16.68 1.72
C LYS A 262 0.51 -16.38 0.74
N PRO A 263 1.33 -15.34 1.00
CA PRO A 263 2.42 -14.97 0.10
C PRO A 263 3.46 -16.10 0.02
N VAL A 264 3.83 -16.43 -1.22
CA VAL A 264 4.92 -17.38 -1.53
C VAL A 264 6.27 -16.64 -1.60
N LYS A 265 6.24 -15.39 -2.06
CA LYS A 265 7.41 -14.49 -2.07
C LYS A 265 7.59 -13.87 -0.69
N THR A 266 8.83 -13.66 -0.27
CA THR A 266 9.12 -12.98 1.00
C THR A 266 9.03 -11.47 0.88
N LYS A 267 9.42 -10.92 -0.28
CA LYS A 267 9.50 -9.48 -0.55
C LYS A 267 8.57 -9.00 -1.66
N PHE A 268 8.18 -7.73 -1.58
CA PHE A 268 7.30 -7.06 -2.55
C PHE A 268 7.36 -5.53 -2.40
N SER A 269 6.97 -4.81 -3.45
CA SER A 269 6.69 -3.36 -3.37
C SER A 269 5.31 -3.13 -2.76
N PHE A 270 5.26 -2.51 -1.58
CA PHE A 270 3.99 -2.18 -0.92
C PHE A 270 3.21 -1.13 -1.69
N SER A 271 3.89 -0.15 -2.29
CA SER A 271 3.25 0.85 -3.16
C SER A 271 2.55 0.20 -4.35
N GLN A 272 3.19 -0.78 -5.00
CA GLN A 272 2.55 -1.53 -6.08
C GLN A 272 1.40 -2.41 -5.59
N TYR A 273 1.53 -3.02 -4.40
CA TYR A 273 0.46 -3.78 -3.77
C TYR A 273 -0.79 -2.94 -3.53
N VAL A 274 -0.63 -1.76 -2.95
CA VAL A 274 -1.73 -0.84 -2.67
C VAL A 274 -2.33 -0.31 -3.97
N LYS A 275 -1.52 0.00 -4.98
CA LYS A 275 -1.98 0.39 -6.32
C LYS A 275 -2.86 -0.69 -6.97
N ASN A 276 -2.40 -1.94 -6.96
CA ASN A 276 -3.16 -3.06 -7.48
C ASN A 276 -4.48 -3.26 -6.72
N PHE A 277 -4.45 -3.15 -5.39
CA PHE A 277 -5.65 -3.21 -4.57
C PHE A 277 -6.68 -2.13 -4.95
N TYR A 278 -6.25 -0.89 -5.09
CA TYR A 278 -7.15 0.20 -5.48
C TYR A 278 -7.69 0.04 -6.89
N THR A 279 -6.90 -0.50 -7.83
CA THR A 279 -7.37 -0.84 -9.18
C THR A 279 -8.56 -1.81 -9.13
N GLU A 280 -8.50 -2.82 -8.27
CA GLU A 280 -9.64 -3.74 -8.08
C GLU A 280 -10.86 -3.07 -7.42
N VAL A 281 -10.61 -2.17 -6.46
CA VAL A 281 -11.69 -1.41 -5.80
C VAL A 281 -12.42 -0.53 -6.82
N THR A 282 -11.69 0.22 -7.65
CA THR A 282 -12.29 1.11 -8.66
C THR A 282 -12.96 0.34 -9.78
N ARG A 283 -12.42 -0.82 -10.19
CA ARG A 283 -13.07 -1.72 -11.15
C ARG A 283 -14.49 -2.13 -10.72
N ILE A 284 -14.72 -2.33 -9.42
CA ILE A 284 -16.03 -2.74 -8.88
C ILE A 284 -16.91 -1.54 -8.51
N ASN A 285 -16.31 -0.46 -8.00
CA ASN A 285 -16.99 0.78 -7.69
C ASN A 285 -16.22 1.97 -8.29
N PRO A 286 -16.49 2.35 -9.55
CA PRO A 286 -15.79 3.44 -10.22
C PRO A 286 -15.96 4.80 -9.55
N GLN A 287 -17.01 4.98 -8.74
CA GLN A 287 -17.28 6.21 -7.99
C GLN A 287 -16.47 6.31 -6.68
N GLU A 288 -15.78 5.23 -6.27
CA GLU A 288 -14.89 5.27 -5.12
C GLU A 288 -13.59 5.98 -5.48
N VAL A 289 -13.57 7.30 -5.33
CA VAL A 289 -12.33 8.10 -5.35
C VAL A 289 -11.54 7.77 -4.09
N SER A 290 -10.72 6.72 -4.15
CA SER A 290 -9.93 6.28 -3.01
C SER A 290 -9.09 7.43 -2.44
N ALA A 291 -8.79 7.42 -1.13
CA ALA A 291 -7.83 8.34 -0.51
C ALA A 291 -6.42 8.28 -1.13
N TYR A 292 -6.12 7.28 -1.97
CA TYR A 292 -4.97 7.26 -2.89
C TYR A 292 -5.04 8.36 -3.94
N HIS A 293 -6.23 8.59 -4.55
CA HIS A 293 -6.50 9.74 -5.42
C HIS A 293 -6.37 11.06 -4.66
N LYS A 294 -6.89 11.12 -3.42
CA LYS A 294 -6.77 12.33 -2.57
C LYS A 294 -5.33 12.64 -2.13
N ARG A 295 -4.39 11.71 -2.31
CA ARG A 295 -2.98 11.82 -1.88
C ARG A 295 -1.98 11.82 -3.05
N GLY A 296 -2.45 11.89 -4.31
CA GLY A 296 -1.57 12.12 -5.46
C GLY A 296 -0.78 10.90 -5.96
N PHE A 297 -1.03 9.70 -5.45
CA PHE A 297 -0.46 8.49 -6.04
C PHE A 297 -1.32 8.12 -7.27
N ALA A 298 -0.68 8.11 -8.46
CA ALA A 298 -1.37 8.31 -9.73
C ALA A 298 -2.37 7.21 -10.13
N GLN A 299 -3.61 7.61 -10.45
CA GLN A 299 -4.49 6.90 -11.38
C GLN A 299 -4.55 7.74 -12.66
N HIS A 300 -3.93 7.24 -13.73
CA HIS A 300 -4.12 7.70 -15.12
C HIS A 300 -3.79 9.18 -15.41
N LEU A 301 -2.68 9.41 -16.11
CA LEU A 301 -2.35 10.72 -16.67
C LEU A 301 -2.76 10.73 -18.14
N ALA A 302 -3.22 11.89 -18.58
CA ALA A 302 -3.19 12.26 -19.98
C ALA A 302 -2.14 13.35 -20.21
N ILE A 303 -1.54 13.34 -21.39
CA ILE A 303 -0.83 14.50 -21.93
C ILE A 303 -1.69 15.12 -23.01
N SER A 304 -1.90 16.44 -22.94
CA SER A 304 -2.54 17.21 -24.00
C SER A 304 -1.50 17.64 -25.01
N LEU A 305 -1.76 17.40 -26.30
CA LEU A 305 -0.87 17.80 -27.40
C LEU A 305 -1.66 18.45 -28.52
N HIS A 306 -1.02 19.32 -29.28
CA HIS A 306 -1.57 19.74 -30.56
C HIS A 306 -1.65 18.55 -31.53
N PRO A 307 -2.60 18.55 -32.49
CA PRO A 307 -2.81 17.46 -33.44
C PRO A 307 -1.54 16.95 -34.11
N LYS A 308 -0.67 17.85 -34.58
CA LYS A 308 0.60 17.45 -35.21
C LYS A 308 1.45 16.61 -34.26
N ASP A 309 1.68 17.07 -33.04
CA ASP A 309 2.57 16.41 -32.08
C ASP A 309 1.95 15.11 -31.56
N THR A 310 0.61 15.08 -31.44
CA THR A 310 -0.15 13.87 -31.14
C THR A 310 0.13 12.78 -32.18
N VAL A 311 0.04 13.11 -33.48
CA VAL A 311 0.33 12.18 -34.57
C VAL A 311 1.78 11.72 -34.53
N LEU A 312 2.73 12.65 -34.34
CA LEU A 312 4.15 12.32 -34.28
C LEU A 312 4.46 11.33 -33.15
N LEU A 313 3.85 11.50 -31.98
CA LEU A 313 4.02 10.62 -30.82
C LEU A 313 3.39 9.23 -31.04
N LEU A 314 2.12 9.20 -31.47
CA LEU A 314 1.37 7.95 -31.67
C LEU A 314 1.90 7.11 -32.83
N TRP A 315 2.41 7.74 -33.89
CA TRP A 315 3.03 7.05 -35.02
C TRP A 315 4.50 6.72 -34.78
N GLN A 316 5.02 7.00 -33.58
CA GLN A 316 6.41 6.74 -33.18
C GLN A 316 7.44 7.40 -34.10
N ILE A 317 7.08 8.55 -34.66
CA ILE A 317 8.01 9.45 -35.37
C ILE A 317 8.79 10.27 -34.32
N CYS A 318 8.13 10.65 -33.23
CA CYS A 318 8.73 11.16 -32.01
C CYS A 318 8.49 10.13 -30.90
N THR A 319 9.56 9.70 -30.22
CA THR A 319 9.48 8.69 -29.14
C THR A 319 9.89 9.25 -27.79
N THR A 320 10.30 10.52 -27.74
CA THR A 320 10.73 11.17 -26.50
C THR A 320 10.11 12.56 -26.37
N LEU A 321 9.32 12.74 -25.32
CA LEU A 321 8.80 14.06 -24.93
C LEU A 321 9.86 14.78 -24.09
N VAL A 322 10.01 16.09 -24.31
CA VAL A 322 10.88 16.95 -23.51
C VAL A 322 10.03 17.93 -22.73
N ILE A 323 10.14 17.89 -21.40
CA ILE A 323 9.36 18.77 -20.51
C ILE A 323 10.22 19.49 -19.50
N PHE A 324 9.72 20.62 -19.00
CA PHE A 324 10.41 21.46 -18.03
C PHE A 324 9.73 21.39 -16.67
N GLU A 325 10.52 21.21 -15.61
CA GLU A 325 10.05 21.16 -14.22
C GLU A 325 8.81 20.28 -13.97
N PRO A 326 8.84 18.99 -14.37
CA PRO A 326 7.74 18.07 -14.09
C PRO A 326 7.43 17.98 -12.60
N THR A 327 6.15 17.80 -12.29
CA THR A 327 5.72 17.45 -10.94
C THR A 327 6.30 16.10 -10.52
N ASN A 328 6.44 15.88 -9.21
CA ASN A 328 6.85 14.56 -8.68
C ASN A 328 5.94 13.42 -9.17
N LYS A 329 4.71 13.72 -9.53
CA LYS A 329 3.77 12.73 -10.06
C LYS A 329 4.17 12.25 -11.44
N VAL A 330 4.51 13.17 -12.34
CA VAL A 330 5.02 12.85 -13.68
C VAL A 330 6.34 12.08 -13.54
N LEU A 331 7.24 12.51 -12.65
CA LEU A 331 8.51 11.82 -12.41
C LEU A 331 8.38 10.36 -11.93
N ASN A 332 7.25 10.01 -11.33
CA ASN A 332 6.97 8.65 -10.85
C ASN A 332 6.06 7.85 -11.80
N TYR A 333 5.92 8.29 -13.06
CA TYR A 333 5.01 7.67 -14.03
C TYR A 333 5.65 6.59 -14.90
N GLU A 334 6.91 6.22 -14.67
CA GLU A 334 7.61 5.16 -15.39
C GLU A 334 6.87 3.80 -15.30
N GLY A 335 6.79 3.09 -16.43
CA GLY A 335 6.09 1.81 -16.57
C GLY A 335 4.57 1.90 -16.67
N ASN A 336 3.98 3.10 -16.72
CA ASN A 336 2.53 3.29 -16.79
C ASN A 336 2.07 3.66 -18.20
N THR A 337 0.78 3.40 -18.45
CA THR A 337 0.09 3.86 -19.65
C THR A 337 -0.26 5.34 -19.53
N LEU A 338 0.26 6.16 -20.43
CA LEU A 338 -0.05 7.58 -20.58
C LEU A 338 -1.07 7.75 -21.70
N LEU A 339 -2.22 8.34 -21.38
CA LEU A 339 -3.23 8.67 -22.38
C LEU A 339 -2.75 9.87 -23.22
N VAL A 340 -3.02 9.81 -24.51
CA VAL A 340 -2.63 10.85 -25.47
C VAL A 340 -3.90 11.57 -25.91
N HIS A 341 -4.03 12.81 -25.45
CA HIS A 341 -5.18 13.68 -25.68
C HIS A 341 -4.80 14.78 -26.68
N THR A 342 -5.68 15.04 -27.65
CA THR A 342 -5.54 16.18 -28.58
C THR A 342 -6.40 17.32 -28.09
N ILE A 343 -5.81 18.48 -27.81
CA ILE A 343 -6.50 19.60 -27.15
C ILE A 343 -7.15 20.57 -28.14
N ASP A 344 -6.34 21.34 -28.87
CA ASP A 344 -6.75 22.37 -29.82
C ASP A 344 -5.69 22.55 -30.92
N TYR A 345 -5.90 23.52 -31.82
CA TYR A 345 -4.96 23.86 -32.88
C TYR A 345 -4.12 25.08 -32.48
N TYR A 346 -2.79 24.95 -32.54
CA TYR A 346 -1.88 26.09 -32.45
C TYR A 346 -1.99 26.98 -33.69
N ASN A 347 -1.82 26.37 -34.87
CA ASN A 347 -2.06 27.01 -36.17
C ASN A 347 -3.01 26.15 -37.01
N PRO A 348 -4.32 26.48 -37.03
CA PRO A 348 -5.32 25.66 -37.70
C PRO A 348 -5.03 25.40 -39.18
N GLU A 349 -4.48 26.34 -39.93
CA GLU A 349 -4.23 26.16 -41.36
C GLU A 349 -3.10 25.15 -41.63
N ASP A 350 -1.99 25.31 -40.91
CA ASP A 350 -0.82 24.45 -41.06
C ASP A 350 -1.08 23.04 -40.52
N GLU A 351 -1.77 22.93 -39.39
CA GLU A 351 -2.08 21.64 -38.79
C GLU A 351 -3.11 20.85 -39.57
N LYS A 352 -4.18 21.49 -40.08
CA LYS A 352 -5.12 20.81 -40.98
C LYS A 352 -4.43 20.36 -42.26
N LYS A 353 -3.50 21.16 -42.79
CA LYS A 353 -2.71 20.76 -43.96
C LYS A 353 -1.81 19.55 -43.65
N PHE A 354 -1.22 19.50 -42.45
CA PHE A 354 -0.43 18.37 -41.99
C PHE A 354 -1.30 17.11 -41.83
N LEU A 355 -2.44 17.19 -41.13
CA LEU A 355 -3.38 16.08 -40.98
C LEU A 355 -3.83 15.53 -42.34
N ASN A 356 -4.18 16.41 -43.29
CA ASN A 356 -4.54 16.01 -44.63
C ASN A 356 -3.41 15.26 -45.35
N SER A 357 -2.14 15.66 -45.16
CA SER A 357 -0.99 14.95 -45.72
C SER A 357 -0.77 13.56 -45.11
N CYS A 358 -1.27 13.36 -43.89
CA CYS A 358 -1.30 12.09 -43.18
C CYS A 358 -2.54 11.24 -43.51
N GLY A 359 -3.46 11.74 -44.33
CA GLY A 359 -4.74 11.08 -44.63
C GLY A 359 -5.75 11.14 -43.48
N LEU A 360 -5.59 12.13 -42.58
CA LEU A 360 -6.47 12.42 -41.46
C LEU A 360 -7.21 13.74 -41.68
N ASP A 361 -8.34 13.89 -40.99
CA ASP A 361 -9.17 15.10 -40.99
C ASP A 361 -9.80 15.34 -39.61
N GLU A 362 -10.65 16.36 -39.49
CA GLU A 362 -11.30 16.72 -38.22
C GLU A 362 -12.32 15.68 -37.74
N GLU A 363 -12.82 14.82 -38.62
CA GLU A 363 -13.77 13.77 -38.25
C GLU A 363 -13.04 12.52 -37.73
N THR A 364 -11.91 12.19 -38.35
CA THR A 364 -11.08 11.03 -38.01
C THR A 364 -10.05 11.31 -36.92
N PHE A 365 -9.65 12.57 -36.74
CA PHE A 365 -8.68 13.03 -35.74
C PHE A 365 -9.14 14.34 -35.09
N PRO A 366 -10.23 14.31 -34.30
CA PRO A 366 -10.82 15.50 -33.69
C PRO A 366 -9.97 16.06 -32.54
N ILE A 367 -10.16 17.34 -32.27
CA ILE A 367 -9.66 17.99 -31.04
C ILE A 367 -10.59 17.71 -29.85
N ASN A 368 -10.15 18.00 -28.63
CA ASN A 368 -10.81 17.63 -27.37
C ASN A 368 -11.17 16.13 -27.34
N ALA A 369 -10.18 15.30 -27.67
CA ALA A 369 -10.38 13.87 -27.80
C ALA A 369 -9.16 13.06 -27.37
N ILE A 370 -9.39 11.91 -26.73
CA ILE A 370 -8.35 10.91 -26.48
C ILE A 370 -8.17 10.08 -27.76
N GLN A 371 -6.99 10.21 -28.36
CA GLN A 371 -6.63 9.57 -29.63
C GLN A 371 -6.03 8.18 -29.44
N GLY A 372 -5.49 7.91 -28.26
CA GLY A 372 -4.78 6.68 -27.98
C GLY A 372 -4.04 6.73 -26.66
N TRP A 373 -3.08 5.83 -26.52
CA TRP A 373 -2.18 5.81 -25.38
C TRP A 373 -0.82 5.23 -25.73
N VAL A 374 0.17 5.50 -24.88
CA VAL A 374 1.54 4.97 -24.97
C VAL A 374 1.99 4.45 -23.61
N ILE A 375 3.02 3.61 -23.55
CA ILE A 375 3.67 3.19 -22.30
C ILE A 375 4.87 4.09 -22.06
N VAL A 376 4.96 4.70 -20.87
CA VAL A 376 6.15 5.43 -20.44
C VAL A 376 7.25 4.43 -20.09
N GLU A 377 8.31 4.42 -20.89
CA GLU A 377 9.43 3.49 -20.72
C GLU A 377 10.43 3.97 -19.68
N LYS A 378 10.86 5.23 -19.78
CA LYS A 378 11.88 5.79 -18.90
C LYS A 378 11.73 7.30 -18.77
N ILE A 379 11.94 7.79 -17.55
CA ILE A 379 11.98 9.22 -17.24
C ILE A 379 13.38 9.60 -16.74
N PHE A 380 13.99 10.62 -17.34
CA PHE A 380 15.36 11.02 -16.99
C PHE A 380 15.59 12.51 -17.20
N LYS A 381 16.56 13.05 -16.47
CA LYS A 381 16.94 14.46 -16.58
C LYS A 381 17.95 14.64 -17.72
N TYR A 382 17.73 15.65 -18.55
CA TYR A 382 18.65 16.03 -19.61
C TYR A 382 19.80 16.90 -19.10
N ASP A 383 20.97 16.68 -19.70
CA ASP A 383 22.04 17.64 -19.85
C ASP A 383 22.26 17.94 -21.35
N GLU A 384 23.12 18.92 -21.68
CA GLU A 384 23.36 19.32 -23.07
C GLU A 384 23.82 18.15 -23.95
N GLN A 385 24.61 17.22 -23.40
CA GLN A 385 25.17 16.11 -24.15
C GLN A 385 24.12 15.03 -24.45
N SER A 386 23.33 14.66 -23.44
CA SER A 386 22.25 13.67 -23.58
C SER A 386 21.10 14.19 -24.43
N PHE A 387 20.78 15.48 -24.36
CA PHE A 387 19.80 16.12 -25.25
C PHE A 387 20.27 16.06 -26.70
N ALA A 388 21.51 16.47 -26.98
CA ALA A 388 22.07 16.39 -28.33
C ALA A 388 22.10 14.96 -28.90
N ALA A 389 22.34 13.96 -28.04
CA ALA A 389 22.35 12.55 -28.43
C ALA A 389 20.96 12.04 -28.82
N ASP A 390 19.90 12.57 -28.21
CA ASP A 390 18.51 12.17 -28.42
C ASP A 390 17.78 13.01 -29.48
N LYS A 391 18.49 13.87 -30.22
CA LYS A 391 17.90 14.81 -31.21
C LYS A 391 16.92 14.17 -32.20
N ASP A 392 17.19 12.93 -32.60
CA ASP A 392 16.38 12.19 -33.57
C ASP A 392 15.17 11.50 -32.89
N LEU A 393 15.16 11.40 -31.56
CA LEU A 393 14.06 10.84 -30.75
C LEU A 393 13.02 11.90 -30.38
N HIS A 394 13.46 13.15 -30.11
CA HIS A 394 12.57 14.25 -29.72
C HIS A 394 12.36 15.31 -30.81
N LEU A 395 13.21 15.37 -31.85
CA LEU A 395 13.08 16.25 -33.02
C LEU A 395 13.21 17.76 -32.76
N LEU A 396 13.86 18.15 -31.66
CA LEU A 396 13.98 19.56 -31.21
C LEU A 396 15.35 20.19 -31.51
N GLY A 397 16.23 19.47 -32.22
CA GLY A 397 17.58 19.89 -32.53
C GLY A 397 18.62 19.48 -31.49
N GLU A 398 19.83 20.01 -31.60
CA GLU A 398 21.01 19.52 -30.84
C GLU A 398 21.35 20.34 -29.60
N SER A 399 20.80 21.54 -29.44
CA SER A 399 21.16 22.42 -28.31
C SER A 399 19.99 22.58 -27.35
N LEU A 400 20.17 22.07 -26.14
CA LEU A 400 19.21 22.21 -25.06
C LEU A 400 19.10 23.67 -24.65
N ALA A 401 20.22 24.39 -24.51
CA ALA A 401 20.21 25.81 -24.20
C ALA A 401 19.42 26.64 -25.22
N LYS A 402 19.54 26.32 -26.52
CA LYS A 402 18.75 26.97 -27.56
C LYS A 402 17.27 26.63 -27.43
N TYR A 403 16.93 25.35 -27.26
CA TYR A 403 15.55 24.91 -27.12
C TYR A 403 14.87 25.56 -25.90
N GLN A 404 15.56 25.60 -24.76
CA GLN A 404 15.11 26.32 -23.57
C GLN A 404 14.82 27.79 -23.84
N SER A 405 15.70 28.49 -24.58
CA SER A 405 15.51 29.89 -24.92
C SER A 405 14.32 30.10 -25.86
N ASP A 406 14.19 29.25 -26.89
CA ASP A 406 13.08 29.32 -27.84
C ASP A 406 11.72 29.08 -27.16
N CYS A 407 11.68 28.26 -26.11
CA CYS A 407 10.48 27.99 -25.31
C CYS A 407 10.30 28.93 -24.09
N GLY A 408 11.27 29.79 -23.77
CA GLY A 408 11.21 30.68 -22.59
C GLY A 408 11.49 30.01 -21.23
N TYR A 409 12.16 28.87 -21.22
CA TYR A 409 12.51 28.07 -20.03
C TYR A 409 14.03 28.08 -19.73
N GLU A 410 14.68 29.23 -19.92
CA GLU A 410 16.11 29.38 -19.68
C GLU A 410 16.49 29.06 -18.22
N GLY A 411 17.38 28.08 -18.04
CA GLY A 411 17.84 27.66 -16.72
C GLY A 411 16.93 26.66 -15.98
N TYR A 412 15.77 26.31 -16.55
CA TYR A 412 14.87 25.30 -15.99
C TYR A 412 15.41 23.89 -16.24
N SER A 413 15.12 22.95 -15.34
CA SER A 413 15.53 21.56 -15.55
C SER A 413 14.67 20.89 -16.62
N ALA A 414 15.31 20.41 -17.69
CA ALA A 414 14.65 19.64 -18.75
C ALA A 414 14.69 18.13 -18.46
N TRP A 415 13.61 17.44 -18.80
CA TRP A 415 13.43 16.01 -18.58
C TRP A 415 12.93 15.33 -19.85
N GLY A 416 13.50 14.16 -20.15
CA GLY A 416 13.07 13.27 -21.21
C GLY A 416 12.11 12.22 -20.68
N ILE A 417 11.00 12.03 -21.39
CA ILE A 417 10.05 10.92 -21.19
C ILE A 417 10.04 10.11 -22.46
N THR A 418 10.68 8.94 -22.42
CA THR A 418 10.63 7.97 -23.52
C THR A 418 9.35 7.17 -23.45
N VAL A 419 8.74 6.96 -24.61
CA VAL A 419 7.48 6.23 -24.74
C VAL A 419 7.62 5.11 -25.77
N LYS A 420 6.79 4.06 -25.62
CA LYS A 420 6.74 2.92 -26.52
C LYS A 420 5.33 2.34 -26.61
N ASP A 421 5.18 1.33 -27.46
CA ASP A 421 3.98 0.50 -27.55
C ASP A 421 2.69 1.33 -27.72
N PRO A 422 2.62 2.21 -28.75
CA PRO A 422 1.44 3.05 -28.95
C PRO A 422 0.22 2.19 -29.29
N LEU A 423 -0.92 2.54 -28.73
CA LEU A 423 -2.23 2.11 -29.22
C LEU A 423 -2.97 3.33 -29.78
N ILE A 424 -3.30 3.26 -31.06
CA ILE A 424 -4.11 4.27 -31.76
C ILE A 424 -5.54 3.80 -31.82
N PHE A 425 -6.48 4.67 -31.48
CA PHE A 425 -7.90 4.34 -31.49
C PHE A 425 -8.49 4.48 -32.89
N ASP A 426 -9.15 3.41 -33.37
CA ASP A 426 -9.94 3.49 -34.61
C ASP A 426 -11.06 4.55 -34.53
N VAL A 427 -11.61 4.72 -33.32
CA VAL A 427 -12.66 5.71 -33.01
C VAL A 427 -12.22 6.48 -31.77
N PRO A 428 -11.78 7.73 -31.88
CA PRO A 428 -11.34 8.54 -30.75
C PRO A 428 -12.43 8.67 -29.68
N ILE A 429 -12.05 8.90 -28.42
CA ILE A 429 -13.01 9.25 -27.37
C ILE A 429 -13.16 10.76 -27.43
N VAL A 430 -14.27 11.22 -27.97
CA VAL A 430 -14.57 12.64 -28.23
C VAL A 430 -15.23 13.31 -27.03
N ASP A 431 -15.32 14.64 -27.09
CA ASP A 431 -15.91 15.48 -26.04
C ASP A 431 -15.18 15.37 -24.68
N VAL A 432 -13.89 15.05 -24.73
CA VAL A 432 -13.00 15.02 -23.56
C VAL A 432 -12.30 16.36 -23.48
N PHE A 433 -12.71 17.21 -22.55
CA PHE A 433 -12.12 18.53 -22.36
C PHE A 433 -11.08 18.47 -21.25
N ALA A 434 -9.85 18.88 -21.56
CA ALA A 434 -8.83 19.06 -20.54
C ALA A 434 -9.23 20.18 -19.55
N PRO A 435 -8.69 20.18 -18.31
CA PRO A 435 -8.96 21.21 -17.32
C PRO A 435 -8.73 22.64 -17.86
N GLU A 436 -9.41 23.61 -17.27
CA GLU A 436 -9.18 25.02 -17.58
C GLU A 436 -7.68 25.35 -17.42
N ASP A 437 -7.15 26.17 -18.34
CA ASP A 437 -5.73 26.53 -18.42
C ASP A 437 -4.75 25.38 -18.73
N THR A 438 -5.21 24.26 -19.30
CA THR A 438 -4.33 23.24 -19.88
C THR A 438 -3.81 23.69 -21.24
N TYR A 439 -2.50 23.61 -21.47
CA TYR A 439 -1.85 23.87 -22.75
C TYR A 439 -1.31 22.59 -23.40
N SER A 440 -0.79 22.70 -24.63
CA SER A 440 -0.04 21.59 -25.22
C SER A 440 1.21 21.28 -24.40
N GLU A 441 1.54 20.00 -24.31
CA GLU A 441 2.59 19.39 -23.47
C GLU A 441 2.27 19.30 -21.97
N ASP A 442 1.12 19.81 -21.53
CA ASP A 442 0.70 19.69 -20.14
C ASP A 442 0.12 18.31 -19.82
N PHE A 443 0.48 17.83 -18.63
CA PHE A 443 -0.09 16.63 -18.03
C PHE A 443 -1.27 16.98 -17.15
N TRP A 444 -2.33 16.20 -17.26
CA TRP A 444 -3.52 16.41 -16.45
C TRP A 444 -4.15 15.10 -15.98
N GLU A 445 -5.01 15.24 -14.99
CA GLU A 445 -5.69 14.16 -14.29
C GLU A 445 -7.20 14.29 -14.50
N PRO A 446 -7.95 13.18 -14.45
CA PRO A 446 -9.40 13.29 -14.46
C PRO A 446 -9.87 14.07 -13.21
N GLU A 447 -10.49 15.24 -13.41
CA GLU A 447 -11.00 16.09 -12.32
C GLU A 447 -12.45 15.75 -11.98
N THR A 448 -13.18 15.20 -12.94
CA THR A 448 -14.58 14.80 -12.81
C THR A 448 -14.77 13.29 -12.95
N GLY A 449 -15.93 12.80 -12.50
CA GLY A 449 -16.31 11.40 -12.71
C GLY A 449 -16.56 11.05 -14.19
N ALA A 450 -16.80 12.04 -15.05
CA ALA A 450 -16.91 11.82 -16.49
C ALA A 450 -15.51 11.59 -17.10
N ASP A 451 -14.55 12.47 -16.79
CA ASP A 451 -13.16 12.36 -17.22
C ASP A 451 -12.57 11.00 -16.81
N LEU A 452 -12.85 10.56 -15.59
CA LEU A 452 -12.40 9.25 -15.11
C LEU A 452 -13.03 8.10 -15.90
N ALA A 453 -14.30 8.21 -16.27
CA ALA A 453 -14.97 7.20 -17.08
C ALA A 453 -14.36 7.12 -18.49
N ASP A 454 -14.04 8.26 -19.10
CA ASP A 454 -13.39 8.33 -20.41
C ASP A 454 -11.96 7.77 -20.36
N PHE A 455 -11.21 8.05 -19.29
CA PHE A 455 -9.88 7.51 -19.08
C PHE A 455 -9.91 5.99 -18.93
N LEU A 456 -10.83 5.46 -18.11
CA LEU A 456 -10.99 4.02 -17.94
C LEU A 456 -11.43 3.35 -19.25
N PHE A 457 -12.36 3.97 -19.97
CA PHE A 457 -12.81 3.48 -21.27
C PHE A 457 -11.66 3.44 -22.29
N ALA A 458 -10.75 4.42 -22.27
CA ALA A 458 -9.54 4.43 -23.09
C ALA A 458 -8.62 3.24 -22.77
N LEU A 459 -8.42 2.96 -21.49
CA LEU A 459 -7.49 1.94 -21.00
C LEU A 459 -8.00 0.51 -21.14
N GLU A 460 -9.32 0.32 -21.20
CA GLU A 460 -9.94 -0.99 -21.46
C GLU A 460 -9.83 -1.42 -22.93
N ARG A 461 -9.44 -0.52 -23.84
CA ARG A 461 -9.33 -0.85 -25.26
C ARG A 461 -8.21 -1.86 -25.50
N PRO A 462 -8.49 -2.97 -26.19
CA PRO A 462 -7.52 -4.04 -26.36
C PRO A 462 -6.32 -3.57 -27.18
N PHE A 463 -5.13 -4.03 -26.80
CA PHE A 463 -3.97 -3.97 -27.67
C PHE A 463 -4.30 -4.77 -28.94
N LYS A 464 -4.37 -4.11 -30.10
CA LYS A 464 -4.41 -4.85 -31.36
C LYS A 464 -3.02 -5.46 -31.55
N SER A 465 -2.87 -6.72 -31.19
CA SER A 465 -1.79 -7.55 -31.75
C SER A 465 -2.13 -7.77 -33.22
N GLU A 466 -1.47 -7.03 -34.12
CA GLU A 466 -1.36 -7.48 -35.52
C GLU A 466 -0.58 -8.80 -35.61
#